data_AF-A0A564WWE7-F1
#
_entry.id   AF-A0A564WWE7-F1
#
_cell.length_a   1.000
_cell.length_b   1.000
_cell.length_c   1.000
_cell.angle_alpha   90.00
_cell.angle_beta   90.00
_cell.angle_gamma   90.00
#
_symmetry.space_group_name_H-M   'P 1'
#
loop_
_entity.id
_entity.type
_entity.pdbx_description
1 polymer ?
#
loop_
_entity_poly.entity_id
_entity_poly.type
_entity_poly.pdbx_seq_one_letter_code
_entity_poly.pdbx_strand_id
1 'polypeptide(L)'
;MSDHLPRTNRWLIALSVILCLILGGIFTRSSAVTSQADAISDAGAFVSEDQDSAEFTSEETLTDSNDNFTDSSSGKLFGRTSSDSSETSPGGPALSTDISPEASEGSWASSGSNWMFLVDDKPYTGWFTDTDGKQYYMDETGIMQTGWTDIGKKRYYFDMDGILQTGTVIIDKKTYELDTDGSLKDYTPKKKSSKKKSSGKSDTSDKSGTSTAKKSVALTFDDGPSSFTDRLLDCLEENNAKATFFMVGTEIASFPDEVKRMKKLGCELGNHTYDHKDLATLSSDEISSEIARVDEQLVNLTGEGASVVRPPYGSVNDTVKSTVGTPMILWSIDTLDWKTQDVESTVEEVMNNVKDGSIILMHDIFSTSVDAAEILIPQLIEEGYQLVTVHELASLHQTELSTGVTYGEFNRIK
;
A
#
# COMPACT_ATOMS: atom_id res chain seq x y z
N MET A 1 47.67 7.15 18.32
CA MET A 1 46.90 6.00 17.80
C MET A 1 45.54 6.53 17.39
N SER A 2 45.03 6.49 16.17
CA SER A 2 45.57 6.32 14.81
C SER A 2 44.43 6.83 13.93
N ASP A 3 44.68 7.83 13.10
CA ASP A 3 43.72 8.35 12.13
C ASP A 3 43.51 7.32 11.00
N HIS A 4 42.26 7.02 10.66
CA HIS A 4 41.91 6.27 9.44
C HIS A 4 40.99 7.11 8.55
N LEU A 5 41.60 7.74 7.53
CA LEU A 5 40.91 8.27 6.36
C LEU A 5 40.62 7.11 5.36
N PRO A 6 39.49 7.13 4.64
CA PRO A 6 39.19 6.12 3.63
C PRO A 6 40.05 6.32 2.38
N ARG A 7 40.74 5.25 1.96
CA ARG A 7 41.53 5.21 0.72
C ARG A 7 40.60 5.02 -0.48
N THR A 8 40.32 6.09 -1.21
CA THR A 8 39.74 6.00 -2.56
C THR A 8 40.79 5.47 -3.54
N ASN A 9 40.51 4.34 -4.17
CA ASN A 9 41.42 3.68 -5.10
C ASN A 9 41.38 4.40 -6.46
N ARG A 10 42.40 5.24 -6.72
CA ARG A 10 42.51 6.08 -7.94
C ARG A 10 42.45 5.29 -9.26
N TRP A 11 42.74 3.99 -9.22
CA TRP A 11 42.60 3.09 -10.37
C TRP A 11 41.15 2.83 -10.78
N LEU A 12 40.20 2.81 -9.85
CA LEU A 12 38.77 2.60 -10.15
C LEU A 12 38.14 3.82 -10.84
N ILE A 13 38.58 5.03 -10.49
CA ILE A 13 38.11 6.28 -11.11
C ILE A 13 38.66 6.41 -12.53
N ALA A 14 39.92 6.01 -12.77
CA ALA A 14 40.49 6.02 -14.12
C ALA A 14 39.78 5.02 -15.06
N LEU A 15 39.32 3.88 -14.53
CA LEU A 15 38.64 2.84 -15.31
C LEU A 15 37.22 3.25 -15.71
N SER A 16 36.49 4.00 -14.88
CA SER A 16 35.16 4.52 -15.23
C SER A 16 35.20 5.62 -16.30
N VAL A 17 36.22 6.49 -16.26
CA VAL A 17 36.38 7.56 -17.25
C VAL A 17 36.75 6.99 -18.64
N ILE A 18 37.56 5.94 -18.69
CA ILE A 18 37.91 5.27 -19.95
C ILE A 18 36.69 4.52 -20.54
N LEU A 19 35.86 3.89 -19.71
CA LEU A 19 34.65 3.21 -20.16
C LEU A 19 33.61 4.18 -20.75
N CYS A 20 33.45 5.37 -20.16
CA CYS A 20 32.56 6.41 -20.69
C CYS A 20 33.03 7.01 -22.02
N LEU A 21 34.35 7.10 -22.26
CA LEU A 21 34.89 7.60 -23.53
C LEU A 21 34.79 6.57 -24.68
N ILE A 22 34.80 5.27 -24.37
CA ILE A 22 34.64 4.20 -25.37
C ILE A 22 33.17 4.05 -25.78
N LEU A 23 32.23 4.24 -24.86
CA LEU A 23 30.79 4.13 -25.13
C LEU A 23 30.17 5.41 -25.73
N GLY A 24 30.81 6.57 -25.58
CA GLY A 24 30.39 7.84 -26.21
C GLY A 24 30.77 8.00 -27.70
N GLY A 25 31.41 6.99 -28.31
CA GLY A 25 31.92 7.05 -29.69
C GLY A 25 30.98 6.56 -30.78
N ILE A 26 29.79 6.04 -30.45
CA ILE A 26 28.85 5.48 -31.44
C ILE A 26 27.51 6.20 -31.30
N PHE A 27 27.42 7.42 -31.82
CA PHE A 27 26.25 7.99 -32.50
C PHE A 27 26.57 9.46 -32.84
N THR A 28 27.15 9.68 -34.02
CA THR A 28 27.15 11.00 -34.67
C THR A 28 26.50 10.90 -36.04
N ARG A 29 25.46 11.73 -36.20
CA ARG A 29 24.99 12.47 -37.40
C ARG A 29 24.81 11.70 -38.71
N SER A 30 23.55 11.67 -39.18
CA SER A 30 23.24 11.73 -40.62
C SER A 30 22.74 13.14 -40.97
N SER A 31 23.22 13.66 -42.10
CA SER A 31 23.05 15.04 -42.56
C SER A 31 21.96 15.14 -43.64
N ALA A 32 21.20 16.22 -43.52
CA ALA A 32 20.27 16.91 -44.41
C ALA A 32 20.18 16.54 -45.91
N VAL A 33 18.94 16.63 -46.44
CA VAL A 33 18.66 17.20 -47.76
C VAL A 33 17.64 18.33 -47.60
N THR A 34 18.03 19.52 -48.03
CA THR A 34 17.18 20.69 -48.24
C THR A 34 16.55 20.63 -49.62
N SER A 35 15.26 20.96 -49.72
CA SER A 35 14.70 21.60 -50.92
C SER A 35 13.84 22.78 -50.48
N GLN A 36 14.05 23.93 -51.13
CA GLN A 36 13.32 25.17 -50.93
C GLN A 36 12.80 25.64 -52.30
N ALA A 37 11.67 26.37 -52.26
CA ALA A 37 10.91 27.05 -53.33
C ALA A 37 9.54 26.37 -53.56
N ASP A 38 8.37 27.00 -53.44
CA ASP A 38 7.99 28.42 -53.42
C ASP A 38 6.67 28.59 -52.64
N ALA A 39 6.46 29.79 -52.08
CA ALA A 39 5.15 30.30 -51.70
C ALA A 39 4.69 31.30 -52.77
N ILE A 40 3.38 31.38 -53.04
CA ILE A 40 2.52 32.59 -53.08
C ILE A 40 1.15 32.23 -53.71
N SER A 41 0.08 32.56 -52.95
CA SER A 41 -1.33 32.86 -53.30
C SER A 41 -2.15 31.93 -54.20
N ASP A 42 -3.35 31.51 -53.75
CA ASP A 42 -4.59 32.26 -54.04
C ASP A 42 -5.78 31.75 -53.19
N ALA A 43 -6.78 32.61 -53.05
CA ALA A 43 -7.99 32.45 -52.26
C ALA A 43 -9.03 31.50 -52.89
N GLY A 44 -9.91 30.93 -52.04
CA GLY A 44 -11.13 30.24 -52.47
C GLY A 44 -11.97 29.78 -51.29
N ALA A 45 -13.08 30.49 -51.05
CA ALA A 45 -14.10 30.21 -50.05
C ALA A 45 -15.19 29.25 -50.60
N PHE A 46 -16.12 28.83 -49.70
CA PHE A 46 -17.40 28.10 -49.92
C PHE A 46 -17.30 26.59 -50.17
N VAL A 47 -18.17 25.68 -49.68
CA VAL A 47 -19.33 25.71 -48.76
C VAL A 47 -19.63 24.27 -48.30
N SER A 48 -20.53 24.17 -47.32
CA SER A 48 -21.17 23.05 -46.59
C SER A 48 -21.86 21.93 -47.38
N GLU A 49 -22.40 20.98 -46.57
CA GLU A 49 -23.42 19.94 -46.82
C GLU A 49 -22.91 18.55 -47.26
N ASP A 50 -23.45 17.41 -46.83
CA ASP A 50 -24.27 16.95 -45.70
C ASP A 50 -24.43 15.41 -45.89
N GLN A 51 -24.83 14.68 -44.84
CA GLN A 51 -25.47 13.33 -44.87
C GLN A 51 -24.61 12.12 -45.37
N ASP A 52 -24.81 10.86 -44.94
CA ASP A 52 -25.82 10.23 -44.09
C ASP A 52 -25.27 8.89 -43.55
N SER A 53 -25.96 8.43 -42.51
CA SER A 53 -26.09 7.07 -41.96
C SER A 53 -25.67 5.85 -42.78
N ALA A 54 -25.08 4.85 -42.11
CA ALA A 54 -25.46 3.44 -42.27
C ALA A 54 -25.07 2.59 -41.04
N GLU A 55 -26.09 2.01 -40.40
CA GLU A 55 -25.99 0.86 -39.50
C GLU A 55 -25.30 -0.33 -40.19
N PHE A 56 -24.50 -1.09 -39.44
CA PHE A 56 -24.09 -2.43 -39.84
C PHE A 56 -24.40 -3.41 -38.71
N THR A 57 -25.55 -4.07 -38.84
CA THR A 57 -25.88 -5.32 -38.16
C THR A 57 -25.54 -6.49 -39.07
N SER A 58 -24.80 -7.47 -38.57
CA SER A 58 -25.00 -8.86 -38.99
C SER A 58 -24.49 -9.81 -37.91
N GLU A 59 -25.44 -10.53 -37.34
CA GLU A 59 -25.30 -11.80 -36.63
C GLU A 59 -24.49 -12.81 -37.46
N GLU A 60 -23.69 -13.64 -36.78
CA GLU A 60 -23.58 -15.05 -37.13
C GLU A 60 -23.76 -15.89 -35.87
N THR A 61 -24.71 -16.82 -35.94
CA THR A 61 -24.96 -17.88 -34.97
C THR A 61 -24.84 -19.24 -35.66
N LEU A 62 -24.61 -20.25 -34.82
CA LEU A 62 -24.67 -21.71 -35.03
C LEU A 62 -23.33 -22.33 -35.50
N THR A 63 -22.80 -23.39 -34.87
CA THR A 63 -23.51 -24.61 -34.46
C THR A 63 -22.91 -25.33 -33.24
N ASP A 64 -23.83 -25.92 -32.46
CA ASP A 64 -23.68 -27.02 -31.50
C ASP A 64 -22.79 -28.19 -31.94
N SER A 65 -22.13 -28.84 -30.97
CA SER A 65 -21.98 -30.30 -30.92
C SER A 65 -21.72 -30.76 -29.48
N ASN A 66 -22.80 -31.21 -28.84
CA ASN A 66 -22.79 -32.14 -27.72
C ASN A 66 -22.45 -33.54 -28.25
N ASP A 67 -21.50 -34.24 -27.64
CA ASP A 67 -21.47 -35.70 -27.67
C ASP A 67 -21.17 -36.26 -26.28
N ASN A 68 -22.17 -36.98 -25.79
CA ASN A 68 -22.17 -37.82 -24.61
C ASN A 68 -21.97 -39.26 -25.08
N PHE A 69 -20.97 -39.99 -24.58
CA PHE A 69 -20.96 -41.45 -24.69
C PHE A 69 -20.39 -42.12 -23.44
N THR A 70 -21.04 -43.23 -23.13
CA THR A 70 -21.15 -43.98 -21.89
C THR A 70 -20.06 -45.03 -21.67
N ASP A 71 -19.74 -45.21 -20.38
CA ASP A 71 -19.53 -46.45 -19.60
C ASP A 71 -18.93 -47.70 -20.27
N SER A 72 -17.87 -48.22 -19.65
CA SER A 72 -17.67 -49.67 -19.47
C SER A 72 -16.75 -49.97 -18.28
N SER A 73 -17.41 -50.37 -17.19
CA SER A 73 -16.93 -51.23 -16.11
C SER A 73 -16.12 -52.45 -16.56
N SER A 74 -15.01 -52.73 -15.85
CA SER A 74 -14.65 -54.09 -15.43
C SER A 74 -13.70 -54.04 -14.23
N GLY A 75 -14.15 -54.56 -13.08
CA GLY A 75 -13.39 -54.58 -11.84
C GLY A 75 -12.66 -55.89 -11.52
N LYS A 76 -11.81 -55.81 -10.49
CA LYS A 76 -11.49 -56.86 -9.48
C LYS A 76 -10.58 -56.22 -8.41
N LEU A 77 -11.00 -56.00 -7.15
CA LEU A 77 -11.05 -56.94 -6.01
C LEU A 77 -9.72 -57.72 -5.85
N PHE A 78 -8.94 -57.66 -4.76
CA PHE A 78 -9.20 -57.54 -3.31
C PHE A 78 -7.96 -56.98 -2.59
N GLY A 79 -8.14 -56.35 -1.41
CA GLY A 79 -7.03 -56.06 -0.48
C GLY A 79 -7.48 -55.30 0.76
N ARG A 80 -8.08 -56.02 1.71
CA ARG A 80 -8.69 -55.54 2.95
C ARG A 80 -7.62 -55.38 4.05
N THR A 81 -7.53 -54.23 4.70
CA THR A 81 -7.12 -54.13 6.12
C THR A 81 -7.85 -52.96 6.78
N SER A 82 -8.59 -53.29 7.83
CA SER A 82 -9.24 -52.38 8.78
C SER A 82 -8.23 -51.82 9.79
N SER A 83 -8.37 -50.54 10.13
CA SER A 83 -8.14 -49.98 11.47
C SER A 83 -8.76 -48.59 11.45
N ASP A 84 -9.95 -48.43 12.04
CA ASP A 84 -10.15 -48.07 13.44
C ASP A 84 -10.17 -46.55 13.64
N SER A 85 -11.20 -46.13 14.35
CA SER A 85 -11.66 -44.78 14.61
C SER A 85 -10.70 -43.92 15.42
N SER A 86 -10.62 -42.63 15.11
CA SER A 86 -10.62 -41.59 16.14
C SER A 86 -10.97 -40.22 15.56
N GLU A 87 -11.99 -39.61 16.15
CA GLU A 87 -12.24 -38.17 16.10
C GLU A 87 -11.00 -37.43 16.63
N THR A 88 -10.43 -36.53 15.82
CA THR A 88 -9.43 -35.57 16.30
C THR A 88 -10.11 -34.24 16.59
N SER A 89 -10.39 -34.07 17.88
CA SER A 89 -10.48 -32.76 18.55
C SER A 89 -9.21 -31.93 18.26
N PRO A 90 -9.27 -30.59 18.18
CA PRO A 90 -8.09 -29.75 17.93
C PRO A 90 -7.24 -29.65 19.21
N GLY A 91 -6.51 -30.72 19.49
CA GLY A 91 -5.40 -30.75 20.44
C GLY A 91 -4.11 -30.78 19.64
N GLY A 92 -3.38 -29.67 19.63
CA GLY A 92 -2.17 -29.51 18.80
C GLY A 92 -1.13 -30.61 19.05
N PRO A 93 -0.49 -31.14 18.00
CA PRO A 93 0.62 -32.06 18.14
C PRO A 93 1.94 -31.31 18.28
N ALA A 94 2.92 -31.99 18.89
CA ALA A 94 4.30 -31.56 19.01
C ALA A 94 4.95 -31.37 17.62
N LEU A 95 5.71 -30.29 17.46
CA LEU A 95 6.40 -29.93 16.22
C LEU A 95 7.41 -31.01 15.82
N SER A 96 7.21 -31.59 14.64
CA SER A 96 8.24 -32.35 13.94
C SER A 96 9.07 -31.38 13.09
N THR A 97 10.39 -31.58 13.06
CA THR A 97 11.31 -30.94 12.11
C THR A 97 11.30 -31.62 10.74
N ASP A 98 10.42 -32.59 10.53
CA ASP A 98 10.27 -33.27 9.25
C ASP A 98 9.57 -32.33 8.24
N ILE A 99 10.12 -32.29 7.03
CA ILE A 99 9.55 -31.57 5.89
C ILE A 99 8.12 -32.11 5.66
N SER A 100 7.16 -31.21 5.45
CA SER A 100 5.78 -31.60 5.13
C SER A 100 5.78 -32.45 3.85
N PRO A 101 5.14 -33.64 3.82
CA PRO A 101 5.09 -34.48 2.62
C PRO A 101 4.58 -33.73 1.38
N GLU A 102 3.68 -32.78 1.60
CA GLU A 102 3.07 -31.94 0.59
C GLU A 102 4.04 -30.87 0.01
N ALA A 103 5.14 -30.57 0.70
CA ALA A 103 6.08 -29.52 0.31
C ALA A 103 6.76 -29.80 -1.04
N SER A 104 6.96 -31.07 -1.40
CA SER A 104 7.54 -31.45 -2.71
C SER A 104 6.55 -31.47 -3.87
N GLU A 105 5.25 -31.44 -3.57
CA GLU A 105 4.18 -31.59 -4.56
C GLU A 105 3.41 -30.28 -4.79
N GLY A 106 3.42 -29.37 -3.81
CA GLY A 106 2.73 -28.09 -3.88
C GLY A 106 3.55 -26.93 -4.45
N SER A 107 2.90 -25.78 -4.56
CA SER A 107 3.51 -24.53 -5.02
C SER A 107 2.98 -23.32 -4.26
N TRP A 108 3.86 -22.37 -4.00
CA TRP A 108 3.48 -21.06 -3.48
C TRP A 108 2.71 -20.25 -4.52
N ALA A 109 1.62 -19.63 -4.09
CA ALA A 109 0.80 -18.71 -4.87
C ALA A 109 0.49 -17.46 -4.05
N SER A 110 0.23 -16.35 -4.75
CA SER A 110 -0.19 -15.10 -4.13
C SER A 110 -1.48 -14.58 -4.75
N SER A 111 -2.30 -13.93 -3.93
CA SER A 111 -3.50 -13.21 -4.34
C SER A 111 -3.57 -11.90 -3.56
N GLY A 112 -3.10 -10.81 -4.17
CA GLY A 112 -2.87 -9.53 -3.47
C GLY A 112 -1.71 -9.67 -2.47
N SER A 113 -1.89 -9.21 -1.24
CA SER A 113 -0.91 -9.37 -0.14
C SER A 113 -0.97 -10.74 0.55
N ASN A 114 -1.91 -11.61 0.18
CA ASN A 114 -2.09 -12.93 0.80
C ASN A 114 -1.25 -13.98 0.07
N TRP A 115 -0.41 -14.68 0.84
CA TRP A 115 0.36 -15.83 0.36
C TRP A 115 -0.32 -17.13 0.77
N MET A 116 -0.29 -18.11 -0.13
CA MET A 116 -0.95 -19.41 0.06
C MET A 116 -0.02 -20.50 -0.48
N PHE A 117 0.00 -21.66 0.16
CA PHE A 117 0.64 -22.84 -0.41
C PHE A 117 -0.44 -23.75 -0.99
N LEU A 118 -0.34 -24.05 -2.29
CA LEU A 118 -1.34 -24.85 -3.01
C LEU A 118 -0.86 -26.29 -3.17
N VAL A 119 -1.71 -27.25 -2.85
CA VAL A 119 -1.51 -28.68 -3.08
C VAL A 119 -2.73 -29.18 -3.86
N ASP A 120 -2.51 -29.76 -5.05
CA ASP A 120 -3.59 -30.12 -5.99
C ASP A 120 -4.59 -28.97 -6.26
N ASP A 121 -4.07 -27.76 -6.53
CA ASP A 121 -4.82 -26.51 -6.75
C ASP A 121 -5.72 -26.07 -5.57
N LYS A 122 -5.46 -26.55 -4.36
CA LYS A 122 -6.21 -26.19 -3.14
C LYS A 122 -5.31 -25.58 -2.07
N PRO A 123 -5.79 -24.57 -1.33
CA PRO A 123 -5.06 -24.02 -0.20
C PRO A 123 -4.76 -25.08 0.85
N TYR A 124 -3.49 -25.17 1.23
CA TYR A 124 -3.05 -25.89 2.41
C TYR A 124 -3.38 -25.05 3.67
N THR A 125 -3.83 -25.71 4.74
CA THR A 125 -4.21 -25.06 6.01
C THR A 125 -3.44 -25.65 7.18
N GLY A 126 -3.07 -24.85 8.16
CA GLY A 126 -2.32 -25.27 9.34
C GLY A 126 -0.80 -25.15 9.18
N TRP A 127 -0.06 -25.93 9.98
CA TRP A 127 1.40 -25.89 10.00
C TRP A 127 1.99 -26.51 8.74
N PHE A 128 2.94 -25.79 8.13
CA PHE A 128 3.62 -26.18 6.91
C PHE A 128 5.14 -26.05 7.11
N THR A 129 5.89 -27.10 6.83
CA THR A 129 7.36 -27.07 6.79
C THR A 129 7.80 -27.24 5.35
N ASP A 130 8.39 -26.19 4.77
CA ASP A 130 8.85 -26.22 3.38
C ASP A 130 10.12 -27.09 3.23
N THR A 131 10.47 -27.41 2.00
CA THR A 131 11.66 -28.14 1.56
C THR A 131 12.98 -27.54 2.04
N ASP A 132 13.01 -26.25 2.38
CA ASP A 132 14.16 -25.57 2.98
C ASP A 132 14.21 -25.68 4.52
N GLY A 133 13.24 -26.38 5.12
CA GLY A 133 13.11 -26.60 6.55
C GLY A 133 12.49 -25.42 7.31
N LYS A 134 12.09 -24.35 6.63
CA LYS A 134 11.40 -23.23 7.26
C LYS A 134 9.94 -23.59 7.54
N GLN A 135 9.45 -23.06 8.65
CA GLN A 135 8.09 -23.33 9.11
C GLN A 135 7.20 -22.11 8.94
N TYR A 136 5.99 -22.38 8.47
CA TYR A 136 4.94 -21.41 8.18
C TYR A 136 3.64 -21.89 8.83
N TYR A 137 2.68 -20.99 9.00
CA TYR A 137 1.34 -21.34 9.43
C TYR A 137 0.31 -20.71 8.51
N MET A 138 -0.58 -21.54 7.98
CA MET A 138 -1.72 -21.13 7.17
C MET A 138 -2.98 -21.14 8.03
N ASP A 139 -3.82 -20.11 7.93
CA ASP A 139 -5.09 -20.08 8.64
C ASP A 139 -6.15 -21.04 8.06
N GLU A 140 -7.37 -20.99 8.58
CA GLU A 140 -8.49 -21.84 8.13
C GLU A 140 -8.90 -21.61 6.67
N THR A 141 -8.49 -20.48 6.07
CA THR A 141 -8.73 -20.14 4.66
C THR A 141 -7.53 -20.45 3.76
N GLY A 142 -6.40 -20.84 4.35
CA GLY A 142 -5.16 -21.16 3.65
C GLY A 142 -4.23 -19.98 3.44
N ILE A 143 -4.49 -18.85 4.13
CA ILE A 143 -3.64 -17.65 4.06
C ILE A 143 -2.50 -17.79 5.07
N MET A 144 -1.28 -17.60 4.60
CA MET A 144 -0.06 -17.59 5.39
C MET A 144 -0.09 -16.45 6.40
N GLN A 145 0.14 -16.77 7.67
CA GLN A 145 0.18 -15.79 8.75
C GLN A 145 1.59 -15.20 8.90
N THR A 146 1.65 -13.90 9.17
CA THR A 146 2.87 -13.17 9.53
C THR A 146 2.66 -12.48 10.88
N GLY A 147 3.74 -12.06 11.54
CA GLY A 147 3.71 -11.38 12.82
C GLY A 147 3.21 -12.26 13.98
N TRP A 148 2.67 -11.61 15.01
CA TRP A 148 2.18 -12.29 16.21
C TRP A 148 0.87 -13.03 15.99
N THR A 149 0.89 -14.35 16.06
CA THR A 149 -0.27 -15.20 15.80
C THR A 149 -0.58 -16.10 16.99
N ASP A 150 -1.84 -16.12 17.42
CA ASP A 150 -2.33 -17.00 18.50
C ASP A 150 -2.87 -18.31 17.90
N ILE A 151 -2.16 -19.42 18.13
CA ILE A 151 -2.52 -20.76 17.63
C ILE A 151 -2.83 -21.66 18.82
N GLY A 152 -4.12 -21.94 19.02
CA GLY A 152 -4.61 -22.71 20.16
C GLY A 152 -4.43 -21.97 21.49
N LYS A 153 -3.54 -22.47 22.36
CA LYS A 153 -3.23 -21.85 23.68
C LYS A 153 -1.86 -21.19 23.72
N LYS A 154 -1.18 -21.13 22.58
CA LYS A 154 0.18 -20.62 22.43
C LYS A 154 0.17 -19.44 21.47
N ARG A 155 1.14 -18.55 21.64
CA ARG A 155 1.38 -17.41 20.77
C ARG A 155 2.71 -17.61 20.08
N TYR A 156 2.75 -17.37 18.78
CA TYR A 156 3.92 -17.55 17.92
C TYR A 156 4.22 -16.23 17.22
N TYR A 157 5.45 -16.06 16.77
CA TYR A 157 5.83 -14.94 15.92
C TYR A 157 6.40 -15.46 14.61
N PHE A 158 5.78 -15.07 13.52
CA PHE A 158 6.25 -15.29 12.17
C PHE A 158 6.88 -13.99 11.68
N ASP A 159 8.02 -14.05 11.01
CA ASP A 159 8.58 -12.86 10.37
C ASP A 159 7.74 -12.46 9.15
N MET A 160 8.19 -11.44 8.44
CA MET A 160 7.45 -10.86 7.32
C MET A 160 7.39 -11.78 6.09
N ASP A 161 8.30 -12.75 6.00
CA ASP A 161 8.27 -13.80 4.99
C ASP A 161 7.41 -14.99 5.44
N GLY A 162 6.76 -14.89 6.62
CA GLY A 162 5.92 -15.95 7.20
C GLY A 162 6.71 -17.02 7.93
N ILE A 163 8.01 -16.83 8.17
CA ILE A 163 8.88 -17.83 8.76
C ILE A 163 8.78 -17.76 10.28
N LEU A 164 8.46 -18.89 10.92
CA LEU A 164 8.40 -19.02 12.36
C LEU A 164 9.75 -18.66 13.00
N GLN A 165 9.72 -17.70 13.92
CA GLN A 165 10.89 -17.34 14.71
C GLN A 165 10.97 -18.19 15.98
N THR A 166 12.20 -18.47 16.44
CA THR A 166 12.48 -19.22 17.67
C THR A 166 13.61 -18.55 18.46
N GLY A 167 13.70 -18.83 19.77
CA GLY A 167 14.73 -18.23 20.63
C GLY A 167 14.45 -16.78 21.01
N THR A 168 15.51 -16.02 21.32
CA THR A 168 15.38 -14.63 21.74
C THR A 168 15.22 -13.73 20.51
N VAL A 169 14.08 -13.06 20.42
CA VAL A 169 13.77 -12.11 19.36
C VAL A 169 13.54 -10.72 19.94
N ILE A 170 13.93 -9.69 19.20
CA ILE A 170 13.67 -8.29 19.57
C ILE A 170 12.63 -7.77 18.58
N ILE A 171 11.45 -7.44 19.08
CA ILE A 171 10.33 -6.93 18.30
C ILE A 171 9.83 -5.69 19.04
N ASP A 172 9.69 -4.55 18.36
CA ASP A 172 9.26 -3.28 18.97
C ASP A 172 10.08 -2.88 20.21
N LYS A 173 11.42 -3.04 20.16
CA LYS A 173 12.36 -2.81 21.27
C LYS A 173 12.12 -3.64 22.53
N LYS A 174 11.22 -4.63 22.47
CA LYS A 174 10.97 -5.57 23.56
C LYS A 174 11.62 -6.89 23.20
N THR A 175 12.37 -7.41 24.15
CA THR A 175 12.93 -8.76 24.04
C THR A 175 11.85 -9.77 24.41
N TYR A 176 11.55 -10.65 23.48
CA TYR A 176 10.68 -11.79 23.70
C TYR A 176 11.52 -13.07 23.65
N GLU A 177 11.22 -14.00 24.55
CA GLU A 177 11.80 -15.33 24.51
C GLU A 177 10.77 -16.31 23.95
N LEU A 178 11.07 -16.85 22.78
CA LEU A 178 10.32 -17.94 22.16
C LEU A 178 11.02 -19.26 22.51
N ASP A 179 10.23 -20.27 22.85
CA ASP A 179 10.69 -21.63 23.08
C ASP A 179 11.22 -22.26 21.77
N THR A 180 11.87 -23.42 21.88
CA THR A 180 12.38 -24.16 20.71
C THR A 180 11.30 -24.57 19.72
N ASP A 181 10.05 -24.58 20.17
CA ASP A 181 8.86 -24.87 19.39
C ASP A 181 8.22 -23.60 18.80
N GLY A 182 8.87 -22.44 18.97
CA GLY A 182 8.44 -21.12 18.49
C GLY A 182 7.39 -20.43 19.36
N SER A 183 6.91 -21.06 20.44
CA SER A 183 5.89 -20.46 21.29
C SER A 183 6.46 -19.46 22.29
N LEU A 184 5.74 -18.36 22.51
CA LEU A 184 6.12 -17.30 23.44
C LEU A 184 6.06 -17.78 24.89
N LYS A 185 7.17 -17.62 25.62
CA LYS A 185 7.24 -17.92 27.06
C LYS A 185 6.29 -17.05 27.87
N ASP A 186 5.72 -17.65 28.92
CA ASP A 186 4.79 -17.01 29.86
C ASP A 186 3.52 -16.40 29.23
N TYR A 187 3.19 -16.82 28.00
CA TYR A 187 1.94 -16.40 27.35
C TYR A 187 0.72 -16.98 28.06
N THR A 188 -0.19 -16.09 28.49
CA THR A 188 -1.51 -16.45 29.00
C THR A 188 -2.58 -15.98 28.01
N PRO A 189 -3.40 -16.89 27.46
CA PRO A 189 -4.44 -16.51 26.50
C PRO A 189 -5.43 -15.54 27.14
N LYS A 190 -5.62 -14.36 26.53
CA LYS A 190 -6.71 -13.47 26.90
C LYS A 190 -8.04 -14.18 26.58
N LYS A 191 -8.91 -14.41 27.57
CA LYS A 191 -10.27 -14.94 27.34
C LYS A 191 -11.00 -14.02 26.36
N LYS A 192 -11.24 -14.49 25.13
CA LYS A 192 -12.08 -13.81 24.13
C LYS A 192 -13.45 -13.51 24.75
N SER A 193 -13.73 -12.25 25.04
CA SER A 193 -15.07 -11.80 25.41
C SER A 193 -15.93 -11.74 24.15
N SER A 194 -16.96 -12.58 24.11
CA SER A 194 -17.96 -12.59 23.06
C SER A 194 -18.74 -11.28 23.03
N LYS A 195 -18.81 -10.67 21.84
CA LYS A 195 -19.67 -9.54 21.47
C LYS A 195 -21.08 -9.72 22.05
N LYS A 196 -21.55 -8.76 22.85
CA LYS A 196 -22.98 -8.61 23.17
C LYS A 196 -23.40 -7.16 23.04
N LYS A 197 -24.28 -6.91 22.06
CA LYS A 197 -25.12 -5.69 21.99
C LYS A 197 -25.90 -5.54 23.31
N SER A 198 -25.82 -4.37 23.93
CA SER A 198 -26.87 -3.93 24.85
C SER A 198 -27.05 -2.41 24.78
N SER A 199 -28.17 -2.02 24.19
CA SER A 199 -28.91 -0.80 24.50
C SER A 199 -29.20 -0.71 26.00
N GLY A 200 -29.05 0.48 26.60
CA GLY A 200 -29.63 0.75 27.92
C GLY A 200 -28.89 1.77 28.79
N LYS A 201 -29.09 3.05 28.45
CA LYS A 201 -29.17 4.24 29.32
C LYS A 201 -28.67 4.14 30.78
N SER A 202 -27.69 4.97 31.12
CA SER A 202 -27.51 5.52 32.47
C SER A 202 -27.16 7.00 32.36
N ASP A 203 -28.15 7.84 32.62
CA ASP A 203 -27.96 9.24 32.97
C ASP A 203 -27.33 9.30 34.37
N THR A 204 -26.12 9.84 34.48
CA THR A 204 -25.74 10.63 35.66
C THR A 204 -24.78 11.72 35.23
N SER A 205 -25.22 12.94 35.52
CA SER A 205 -24.54 14.21 35.35
C SER A 205 -23.14 14.23 35.95
N ASP A 206 -22.18 14.70 35.16
CA ASP A 206 -21.10 15.53 35.69
C ASP A 206 -21.08 16.86 34.93
N LYS A 207 -21.27 17.94 35.69
CA LYS A 207 -21.13 19.31 35.23
C LYS A 207 -19.66 19.70 35.36
N SER A 208 -19.20 20.47 34.37
CA SER A 208 -17.99 21.30 34.40
C SER A 208 -16.68 20.57 34.06
N GLY A 209 -16.45 20.34 32.77
CA GLY A 209 -15.12 20.25 32.19
C GLY A 209 -15.11 21.06 30.91
N THR A 210 -14.31 22.12 30.85
CA THR A 210 -13.91 22.77 29.60
C THR A 210 -13.61 21.71 28.55
N SER A 211 -14.32 21.70 27.42
CA SER A 211 -14.00 20.81 26.30
C SER A 211 -12.62 21.18 25.77
N THR A 212 -11.58 20.55 26.31
CA THR A 212 -10.28 20.55 25.67
C THR A 212 -10.47 19.88 24.33
N ALA A 213 -10.53 20.67 23.25
CA ALA A 213 -10.69 20.14 21.91
C ALA A 213 -9.60 19.07 21.69
N LYS A 214 -10.02 17.88 21.27
CA LYS A 214 -9.14 16.71 21.11
C LYS A 214 -8.01 17.04 20.15
N LYS A 215 -6.81 16.50 20.42
CA LYS A 215 -5.66 16.68 19.53
C LYS A 215 -5.96 15.96 18.22
N SER A 216 -5.57 16.51 17.08
CA SER A 216 -5.81 15.90 15.76
C SER A 216 -4.55 16.00 14.90
N VAL A 217 -4.33 14.99 14.05
CA VAL A 217 -3.23 14.95 13.07
C VAL A 217 -3.70 14.30 11.77
N ALA A 218 -2.99 14.58 10.68
CA ALA A 218 -3.23 13.97 9.39
C ALA A 218 -2.07 13.04 9.03
N LEU A 219 -2.37 11.74 8.92
CA LEU A 219 -1.49 10.78 8.25
C LEU A 219 -1.69 10.92 6.74
N THR A 220 -0.58 11.08 6.02
CA THR A 220 -0.60 11.27 4.57
C THR A 220 0.38 10.31 3.89
N PHE A 221 -0.07 9.72 2.79
CA PHE A 221 0.67 8.70 2.05
C PHE A 221 0.85 9.15 0.59
N ASP A 222 2.11 9.20 0.15
CA ASP A 222 2.49 9.59 -1.21
C ASP A 222 2.85 8.35 -2.07
N ASP A 223 2.87 8.56 -3.38
CA ASP A 223 3.32 7.64 -4.44
C ASP A 223 2.41 6.45 -4.78
N GLY A 224 1.47 6.09 -3.92
CA GLY A 224 0.51 5.03 -4.19
C GLY A 224 -0.53 5.36 -5.26
N PRO A 225 -1.50 4.45 -5.48
CA PRO A 225 -1.67 3.19 -4.76
C PRO A 225 -0.63 2.11 -5.16
N SER A 226 -0.50 1.07 -4.34
CA SER A 226 0.43 -0.04 -4.55
C SER A 226 -0.17 -1.37 -4.05
N SER A 227 0.59 -2.46 -4.19
CA SER A 227 0.22 -3.77 -3.63
C SER A 227 0.13 -3.80 -2.10
N PHE A 228 0.57 -2.76 -1.39
CA PHE A 228 0.50 -2.65 0.07
C PHE A 228 -0.65 -1.76 0.54
N THR A 229 -1.27 -0.99 -0.35
CA THR A 229 -2.29 -0.01 0.01
C THR A 229 -3.52 -0.65 0.60
N ASP A 230 -3.99 -1.80 0.09
CA ASP A 230 -5.19 -2.45 0.63
C ASP A 230 -5.01 -2.90 2.09
N ARG A 231 -3.81 -3.39 2.45
CA ARG A 231 -3.44 -3.70 3.83
C ARG A 231 -3.44 -2.46 4.73
N LEU A 232 -2.94 -1.34 4.23
CA LEU A 232 -3.02 -0.07 4.96
C LEU A 232 -4.48 0.38 5.17
N LEU A 233 -5.35 0.18 4.18
CA LEU A 233 -6.78 0.48 4.29
C LEU A 233 -7.49 -0.41 5.32
N ASP A 234 -7.09 -1.68 5.45
CA ASP A 234 -7.56 -2.57 6.53
C ASP A 234 -7.24 -1.98 7.90
N CYS A 235 -5.99 -1.56 8.12
CA CYS A 235 -5.57 -0.96 9.38
C CYS A 235 -6.37 0.31 9.72
N LEU A 236 -6.60 1.18 8.73
CA LEU A 236 -7.40 2.39 8.90
C LEU A 236 -8.86 2.06 9.27
N GLU A 237 -9.47 1.08 8.60
CA GLU A 237 -10.84 0.64 8.84
C GLU A 237 -11.01 0.05 10.26
N GLU A 238 -10.09 -0.83 10.67
CA GLU A 238 -10.09 -1.46 11.99
C GLU A 238 -9.99 -0.46 13.14
N ASN A 239 -9.23 0.61 12.94
CA ASN A 239 -9.00 1.65 13.93
C ASN A 239 -10.00 2.83 13.81
N ASN A 240 -10.94 2.78 12.86
CA ASN A 240 -11.85 3.88 12.55
C ASN A 240 -11.08 5.22 12.37
N ALA A 241 -9.96 5.13 11.66
CA ALA A 241 -9.05 6.21 11.34
C ALA A 241 -9.23 6.63 9.88
N LYS A 242 -8.81 7.85 9.56
CA LYS A 242 -8.78 8.37 8.19
C LYS A 242 -7.37 8.86 7.86
N ALA A 243 -7.05 8.82 6.58
CA ALA A 243 -5.80 9.34 6.03
C ALA A 243 -6.07 10.13 4.74
N THR A 244 -5.03 10.76 4.21
CA THR A 244 -5.05 11.43 2.90
C THR A 244 -4.02 10.77 1.99
N PHE A 245 -4.45 10.32 0.81
CA PHE A 245 -3.59 9.60 -0.13
C PHE A 245 -3.27 10.49 -1.33
N PHE A 246 -2.03 10.92 -1.47
CA PHE A 246 -1.55 11.68 -2.62
C PHE A 246 -1.07 10.69 -3.69
N MET A 247 -1.96 10.41 -4.65
CA MET A 247 -1.75 9.34 -5.61
C MET A 247 -1.06 9.81 -6.89
N VAL A 248 -0.24 8.94 -7.46
CA VAL A 248 0.41 9.14 -8.77
C VAL A 248 -0.45 8.52 -9.87
N GLY A 249 -0.70 9.29 -10.94
CA GLY A 249 -1.63 8.90 -12.01
C GLY A 249 -1.27 7.61 -12.76
N THR A 250 0.02 7.29 -12.88
CA THR A 250 0.47 6.01 -13.47
C THR A 250 0.04 4.80 -12.65
N GLU A 251 -0.12 4.94 -11.33
CA GLU A 251 -0.44 3.83 -10.44
C GLU A 251 -1.95 3.61 -10.31
N ILE A 252 -2.75 4.68 -10.34
CA ILE A 252 -4.22 4.64 -10.18
C ILE A 252 -4.90 3.62 -11.11
N ALA A 253 -4.44 3.51 -12.35
CA ALA A 253 -5.02 2.59 -13.33
C ALA A 253 -4.87 1.11 -12.95
N SER A 254 -3.83 0.77 -12.18
CA SER A 254 -3.55 -0.60 -11.74
C SER A 254 -4.33 -0.98 -10.48
N PHE A 255 -4.80 0.00 -9.71
CA PHE A 255 -5.43 -0.18 -8.39
C PHE A 255 -6.79 0.53 -8.27
N PRO A 256 -7.74 0.31 -9.19
CA PRO A 256 -9.00 1.05 -9.22
C PRO A 256 -9.93 0.74 -8.04
N ASP A 257 -9.78 -0.43 -7.40
CA ASP A 257 -10.65 -0.86 -6.31
C ASP A 257 -10.17 -0.31 -4.96
N GLU A 258 -8.87 -0.19 -4.77
CA GLU A 258 -8.23 0.48 -3.64
C GLU A 258 -8.63 1.96 -3.60
N VAL A 259 -8.62 2.66 -4.75
CA VAL A 259 -9.05 4.07 -4.84
C VAL A 259 -10.53 4.23 -4.44
N LYS A 260 -11.41 3.35 -4.92
CA LYS A 260 -12.83 3.36 -4.50
C LYS A 260 -12.97 3.06 -3.00
N ARG A 261 -12.13 2.15 -2.48
CA ARG A 261 -12.13 1.77 -1.07
C ARG A 261 -11.68 2.93 -0.18
N MET A 262 -10.62 3.67 -0.54
CA MET A 262 -10.21 4.91 0.14
C MET A 262 -11.39 5.86 0.31
N LYS A 263 -12.13 6.13 -0.78
CA LYS A 263 -13.29 7.00 -0.76
C LYS A 263 -14.41 6.47 0.15
N LYS A 264 -14.69 5.16 0.07
CA LYS A 264 -15.71 4.49 0.91
C LYS A 264 -15.39 4.56 2.40
N LEU A 265 -14.12 4.47 2.77
CA LEU A 265 -13.64 4.62 4.15
C LEU A 265 -13.65 6.09 4.63
N GLY A 266 -13.92 7.03 3.73
CA GLY A 266 -13.91 8.46 4.03
C GLY A 266 -12.51 9.03 4.17
N CYS A 267 -11.51 8.36 3.59
CA CYS A 267 -10.19 8.94 3.37
C CYS A 267 -10.27 10.02 2.28
N GLU A 268 -9.30 10.92 2.29
CA GLU A 268 -9.21 12.00 1.33
C GLU A 268 -8.33 11.61 0.15
N LEU A 269 -8.80 11.92 -1.07
CA LEU A 269 -8.08 11.66 -2.31
C LEU A 269 -7.28 12.92 -2.69
N GLY A 270 -5.96 12.78 -2.67
CA GLY A 270 -5.00 13.80 -3.08
C GLY A 270 -4.34 13.47 -4.41
N ASN A 271 -3.85 14.49 -5.08
CA ASN A 271 -3.19 14.40 -6.38
C ASN A 271 -1.68 14.64 -6.21
N HIS A 272 -0.88 13.68 -6.67
CA HIS A 272 0.59 13.71 -6.62
C HIS A 272 1.23 13.77 -8.01
N THR A 273 0.54 14.42 -8.95
CA THR A 273 0.88 14.49 -10.38
C THR A 273 0.74 13.14 -11.10
N TYR A 274 0.81 13.16 -12.43
CA TYR A 274 0.57 11.96 -13.21
C TYR A 274 1.81 11.07 -13.25
N ASP A 275 3.00 11.63 -13.52
CA ASP A 275 4.27 10.89 -13.66
C ASP A 275 5.30 11.25 -12.55
N HIS A 276 4.87 11.81 -11.41
CA HIS A 276 5.74 12.24 -10.30
C HIS A 276 6.84 13.25 -10.72
N LYS A 277 6.51 14.18 -11.63
CA LYS A 277 7.46 15.20 -12.13
C LYS A 277 7.59 16.37 -11.16
N ASP A 278 8.80 16.94 -11.07
CA ASP A 278 9.03 18.20 -10.36
C ASP A 278 8.32 19.36 -11.08
N LEU A 279 7.16 19.77 -10.55
CA LEU A 279 6.32 20.83 -11.10
C LEU A 279 7.06 22.16 -11.26
N ALA A 280 8.07 22.45 -10.43
CA ALA A 280 8.80 23.72 -10.53
C ALA A 280 9.71 23.81 -11.77
N THR A 281 9.93 22.67 -12.45
CA THR A 281 10.72 22.60 -13.70
C THR A 281 9.85 22.68 -14.96
N LEU A 282 8.52 22.66 -14.81
CA LEU A 282 7.57 22.56 -15.90
C LEU A 282 6.95 23.92 -16.27
N SER A 283 6.41 24.02 -17.48
CA SER A 283 5.54 25.13 -17.90
C SER A 283 4.14 25.03 -17.29
N SER A 284 3.35 26.10 -17.33
CA SER A 284 1.96 26.11 -16.82
C SER A 284 1.07 25.06 -17.49
N ASP A 285 1.24 24.85 -18.79
CA ASP A 285 0.44 23.89 -19.55
C ASP A 285 0.79 22.45 -19.16
N GLU A 286 2.08 22.18 -18.94
CA GLU A 286 2.55 20.88 -18.46
C GLU A 286 2.09 20.61 -17.02
N ILE A 287 2.16 21.59 -16.12
CA ILE A 287 1.63 21.49 -14.76
C ILE A 287 0.13 21.19 -14.80
N SER A 288 -0.64 21.93 -15.60
CA SER A 288 -2.08 21.71 -15.75
C SER A 288 -2.38 20.31 -16.27
N SER A 289 -1.57 19.80 -17.20
CA SER A 289 -1.72 18.44 -17.73
C SER A 289 -1.40 17.37 -16.70
N GLU A 290 -0.38 17.56 -15.85
CA GLU A 290 -0.03 16.60 -14.78
C GLU A 290 -1.16 16.49 -13.76
N ILE A 291 -1.79 17.60 -13.38
CA ILE A 291 -2.90 17.61 -12.42
C ILE A 291 -4.19 17.06 -13.05
N ALA A 292 -4.58 17.54 -14.23
CA ALA A 292 -5.86 17.20 -14.84
C ALA A 292 -6.02 15.72 -15.18
N ARG A 293 -4.93 15.03 -15.58
CA ARG A 293 -4.98 13.60 -15.90
C ARG A 293 -5.31 12.73 -14.69
N VAL A 294 -4.75 13.07 -13.53
CA VAL A 294 -5.07 12.40 -12.27
C VAL A 294 -6.51 12.68 -11.88
N ASP A 295 -6.95 13.95 -11.94
CA ASP A 295 -8.32 14.32 -11.58
C ASP A 295 -9.36 13.64 -12.48
N GLU A 296 -9.08 13.48 -13.78
CA GLU A 296 -9.93 12.72 -14.71
C GLU A 296 -10.07 11.25 -14.28
N GLN A 297 -8.97 10.59 -13.91
CA GLN A 297 -9.00 9.22 -13.42
C GLN A 297 -9.82 9.10 -12.12
N LEU A 298 -9.64 10.03 -11.18
CA LEU A 298 -10.38 10.04 -9.91
C LEU A 298 -11.87 10.30 -10.12
N VAL A 299 -12.24 11.25 -10.99
CA VAL A 299 -13.65 11.50 -11.34
C VAL A 299 -14.29 10.26 -11.96
N ASN A 300 -13.59 9.57 -12.86
CA ASN A 300 -14.11 8.36 -13.50
C ASN A 300 -14.32 7.21 -12.50
N LEU A 301 -13.47 7.09 -11.48
CA LEU A 301 -13.56 6.02 -10.48
C LEU A 301 -14.53 6.33 -9.33
N THR A 302 -14.59 7.59 -8.91
CA THR A 302 -15.21 7.99 -7.63
C THR A 302 -16.27 9.08 -7.75
N GLY A 303 -16.38 9.74 -8.91
CA GLY A 303 -17.30 10.83 -9.17
C GLY A 303 -16.78 12.22 -8.77
N GLU A 304 -15.57 12.30 -8.22
CA GLU A 304 -14.92 13.55 -7.82
C GLU A 304 -13.41 13.51 -8.10
N GLY A 305 -12.81 14.68 -8.34
CA GLY A 305 -11.37 14.84 -8.47
C GLY A 305 -10.69 14.97 -7.10
N ALA A 306 -9.37 15.16 -7.10
CA ALA A 306 -8.67 15.38 -5.84
C ALA A 306 -9.05 16.71 -5.19
N SER A 307 -9.17 16.73 -3.87
CA SER A 307 -9.45 17.94 -3.08
C SER A 307 -8.17 18.71 -2.74
N VAL A 308 -7.02 18.05 -2.77
CA VAL A 308 -5.70 18.60 -2.42
C VAL A 308 -4.64 18.10 -3.39
N VAL A 309 -3.59 18.89 -3.59
CA VAL A 309 -2.41 18.52 -4.38
C VAL A 309 -1.19 18.53 -3.47
N ARG A 310 -0.30 17.54 -3.62
CA ARG A 310 1.05 17.61 -3.06
C ARG A 310 2.04 17.67 -4.21
N PRO A 311 2.77 18.79 -4.38
CA PRO A 311 3.84 18.86 -5.39
C PRO A 311 4.96 17.87 -5.04
N PRO A 312 5.40 17.01 -5.98
CA PRO A 312 6.53 16.12 -5.79
C PRO A 312 7.75 16.85 -5.23
N TYR A 313 8.46 16.20 -4.32
CA TYR A 313 9.63 16.74 -3.62
C TYR A 313 9.38 18.00 -2.77
N GLY A 314 8.12 18.40 -2.58
CA GLY A 314 7.75 19.68 -1.95
C GLY A 314 8.17 20.91 -2.77
N SER A 315 8.45 20.72 -4.06
CA SER A 315 9.01 21.74 -4.94
C SER A 315 7.92 22.69 -5.44
N VAL A 316 7.99 23.97 -5.04
CA VAL A 316 6.96 24.98 -5.36
C VAL A 316 7.60 26.32 -5.76
N ASN A 317 7.13 26.89 -6.87
CA ASN A 317 7.45 28.26 -7.29
C ASN A 317 6.17 29.06 -7.62
N ASP A 318 6.30 30.31 -8.05
CA ASP A 318 5.14 31.17 -8.36
C ASP A 318 4.31 30.67 -9.54
N THR A 319 4.93 30.01 -10.52
CA THR A 319 4.23 29.35 -11.63
C THR A 319 3.35 28.20 -11.10
N VAL A 320 3.89 27.34 -10.23
CA VAL A 320 3.13 26.24 -9.60
C VAL A 320 1.94 26.80 -8.80
N LYS A 321 2.18 27.78 -7.92
CA LYS A 321 1.13 28.42 -7.10
C LYS A 321 0.00 29.01 -7.93
N SER A 322 0.32 29.64 -9.06
CA SER A 322 -0.68 30.27 -9.92
C SER A 322 -1.41 29.30 -10.85
N THR A 323 -0.85 28.09 -11.06
CA THR A 323 -1.38 27.13 -12.05
C THR A 323 -2.18 25.99 -11.44
N VAL A 324 -1.73 25.41 -10.31
CA VAL A 324 -2.28 24.15 -9.77
C VAL A 324 -3.78 24.22 -9.44
N GLY A 325 -4.32 25.41 -9.12
CA GLY A 325 -5.77 25.61 -8.94
C GLY A 325 -6.40 24.91 -7.74
N THR A 326 -5.63 24.13 -6.98
CA THR A 326 -6.02 23.32 -5.83
C THR A 326 -5.11 23.65 -4.64
N PRO A 327 -5.56 23.55 -3.37
CA PRO A 327 -4.71 23.76 -2.21
C PRO A 327 -3.51 22.81 -2.21
N MET A 328 -2.32 23.34 -1.92
CA MET A 328 -1.09 22.56 -1.92
C MET A 328 -0.71 22.16 -0.50
N ILE A 329 -0.50 20.87 -0.28
CA ILE A 329 -0.24 20.30 1.03
C ILE A 329 1.18 19.74 1.08
N LEU A 330 1.99 20.30 1.95
CA LEU A 330 3.31 19.80 2.31
C LEU A 330 3.19 18.99 3.61
N TRP A 331 4.20 19.03 4.45
CA TRP A 331 4.24 18.28 5.71
C TRP A 331 5.03 19.03 6.77
N SER A 332 4.81 18.64 8.02
CA SER A 332 5.55 19.12 9.19
C SER A 332 6.52 18.09 9.71
N ILE A 333 6.27 16.82 9.41
CA ILE A 333 7.08 15.67 9.81
C ILE A 333 7.35 14.87 8.55
N ASP A 334 8.62 14.80 8.17
CA ASP A 334 9.12 13.87 7.16
C ASP A 334 9.65 12.64 7.89
N THR A 335 9.03 11.49 7.70
CA THR A 335 9.44 10.26 8.39
C THR A 335 10.75 9.69 7.87
N LEU A 336 11.21 10.16 6.69
CA LEU A 336 12.35 9.61 5.97
C LEU A 336 12.22 8.12 5.65
N ASP A 337 11.00 7.58 5.65
CA ASP A 337 10.69 6.17 5.38
C ASP A 337 11.20 5.74 3.99
N TRP A 338 11.08 6.61 3.00
CA TRP A 338 11.64 6.45 1.64
C TRP A 338 13.17 6.27 1.60
N LYS A 339 13.86 6.68 2.66
CA LYS A 339 15.33 6.62 2.77
C LYS A 339 15.81 5.54 3.73
N THR A 340 15.19 5.44 4.91
CA THR A 340 15.61 4.52 5.96
C THR A 340 15.11 3.11 5.70
N GLN A 341 13.90 2.99 5.13
CA GLN A 341 13.15 1.72 5.02
C GLN A 341 13.19 0.91 6.32
N ASP A 342 13.10 1.62 7.45
CA ASP A 342 13.18 1.04 8.79
C ASP A 342 11.94 1.43 9.58
N VAL A 343 11.22 0.39 10.04
CA VAL A 343 9.94 0.53 10.72
C VAL A 343 10.10 1.33 12.02
N GLU A 344 11.12 0.98 12.81
CA GLU A 344 11.34 1.58 14.12
C GLU A 344 11.72 3.07 14.00
N SER A 345 12.62 3.40 13.07
CA SER A 345 13.01 4.78 12.78
C SER A 345 11.82 5.63 12.35
N THR A 346 10.95 5.08 11.50
CA THR A 346 9.72 5.75 11.03
C THR A 346 8.78 6.03 12.20
N VAL A 347 8.56 5.04 13.07
CA VAL A 347 7.70 5.17 14.27
C VAL A 347 8.28 6.21 15.24
N GLU A 348 9.58 6.14 15.51
CA GLU A 348 10.26 7.08 16.41
C GLU A 348 10.20 8.52 15.90
N GLU A 349 10.44 8.73 14.60
CA GLU A 349 10.43 10.07 14.00
C GLU A 349 9.05 10.73 14.16
N VAL A 350 7.97 9.98 13.97
CA VAL A 350 6.61 10.50 14.21
C VAL A 350 6.38 10.75 15.69
N MET A 351 6.56 9.73 16.55
CA MET A 351 6.16 9.82 17.95
C MET A 351 6.97 10.86 18.75
N ASN A 352 8.21 11.13 18.35
CA ASN A 352 9.06 12.15 19.00
C ASN A 352 8.69 13.59 18.59
N ASN A 353 8.09 13.79 17.42
CA ASN A 353 7.87 15.12 16.85
C ASN A 353 6.38 15.50 16.69
N VAL A 354 5.47 14.53 16.81
CA VAL A 354 4.03 14.74 16.60
C VAL A 354 3.41 15.72 17.60
N LYS A 355 2.66 16.68 17.07
CA LYS A 355 1.89 17.65 17.83
C LYS A 355 0.52 17.84 17.20
N ASP A 356 -0.40 18.45 17.94
CA ASP A 356 -1.72 18.84 17.42
C ASP A 356 -1.55 19.71 16.16
N GLY A 357 -2.21 19.33 15.07
CA GLY A 357 -2.10 20.02 13.79
C GLY A 357 -0.99 19.53 12.85
N SER A 358 -0.23 18.51 13.24
CA SER A 358 0.81 17.92 12.38
C SER A 358 0.23 17.24 11.14
N ILE A 359 0.93 17.43 10.02
CA ILE A 359 0.79 16.64 8.79
C ILE A 359 2.04 15.78 8.67
N ILE A 360 1.85 14.46 8.57
CA ILE A 360 2.91 13.43 8.60
C ILE A 360 3.05 12.84 7.19
N LEU A 361 4.24 12.94 6.61
CA LEU A 361 4.58 12.36 5.30
C LEU A 361 5.08 10.92 5.45
N MET A 362 4.43 10.00 4.76
CA MET A 362 4.81 8.60 4.57
C MET A 362 4.56 8.20 3.11
N HIS A 363 5.01 7.02 2.70
CA HIS A 363 4.83 6.49 1.34
C HIS A 363 4.25 5.07 1.39
N ASP A 364 3.09 4.82 0.80
CA ASP A 364 2.42 3.50 0.85
C ASP A 364 2.90 2.53 -0.25
N ILE A 365 4.05 2.82 -0.87
CA ILE A 365 4.73 1.96 -1.84
C ILE A 365 5.77 1.02 -1.19
N PHE A 366 6.08 1.23 0.09
CA PHE A 366 7.03 0.38 0.84
C PHE A 366 6.29 -0.44 1.89
N SER A 367 6.61 -1.74 1.99
CA SER A 367 6.05 -2.60 3.02
C SER A 367 6.37 -2.08 4.42
N THR A 368 7.60 -1.62 4.65
CA THR A 368 8.07 -1.09 5.93
C THR A 368 7.35 0.18 6.37
N SER A 369 6.95 1.04 5.43
CA SER A 369 6.11 2.21 5.73
C SER A 369 4.71 1.81 6.17
N VAL A 370 4.12 0.80 5.53
CA VAL A 370 2.80 0.27 5.93
C VAL A 370 2.89 -0.45 7.29
N ASP A 371 3.95 -1.20 7.55
CA ASP A 371 4.18 -1.83 8.87
C ASP A 371 4.32 -0.77 9.97
N ALA A 372 5.03 0.33 9.68
CA ALA A 372 5.13 1.46 10.60
C ALA A 372 3.77 2.12 10.83
N ALA A 373 2.94 2.25 9.79
CA ALA A 373 1.59 2.79 9.92
C ALA A 373 0.69 1.91 10.81
N GLU A 374 0.78 0.58 10.68
CA GLU A 374 0.06 -0.39 11.53
C GLU A 374 0.41 -0.25 13.02
N ILE A 375 1.63 0.20 13.32
CA ILE A 375 2.08 0.51 14.68
C ILE A 375 1.65 1.93 15.10
N LEU A 376 1.82 2.93 14.23
CA LEU A 376 1.57 4.34 14.53
C LEU A 376 0.10 4.66 14.76
N ILE A 377 -0.79 4.11 13.94
CA ILE A 377 -2.24 4.39 14.00
C ILE A 377 -2.80 4.11 15.41
N PRO A 378 -2.65 2.91 15.99
CA PRO A 378 -3.16 2.64 17.33
C PRO A 378 -2.42 3.44 18.42
N GLN A 379 -1.10 3.67 18.29
CA GLN A 379 -0.34 4.44 19.27
C GLN A 379 -0.76 5.91 19.33
N LEU A 380 -0.97 6.56 18.18
CA LEU A 380 -1.46 7.94 18.10
C LEU A 380 -2.87 8.06 18.71
N ILE A 381 -3.74 7.07 18.46
CA ILE A 381 -5.07 7.02 19.06
C ILE A 381 -4.98 6.87 20.60
N GLU A 382 -4.09 6.02 21.10
CA GLU A 382 -3.83 5.83 22.54
C GLU A 382 -3.31 7.12 23.20
N GLU A 383 -2.44 7.87 22.51
CA GLU A 383 -1.96 9.19 22.90
C GLU A 383 -3.03 10.31 22.80
N GLY A 384 -4.25 9.96 22.38
CA GLY A 384 -5.41 10.84 22.36
C GLY A 384 -5.49 11.73 21.11
N TYR A 385 -4.82 11.36 20.03
CA TYR A 385 -4.97 12.01 18.73
C TYR A 385 -6.18 11.45 17.96
N GLN A 386 -6.86 12.33 17.22
CA GLN A 386 -7.78 11.95 16.16
C GLN A 386 -7.01 11.92 14.85
N LEU A 387 -7.11 10.80 14.13
CA LEU A 387 -6.54 10.63 12.80
C LEU A 387 -7.59 11.03 11.77
N VAL A 388 -7.36 12.16 11.12
CA VAL A 388 -8.32 12.84 10.26
C VAL A 388 -7.70 13.11 8.89
N THR A 389 -8.54 13.43 7.90
CA THR A 389 -8.08 13.93 6.60
C THR A 389 -7.45 15.32 6.71
N VAL A 390 -6.71 15.77 5.70
CA VAL A 390 -6.09 17.10 5.71
C VAL A 390 -7.15 18.21 5.73
N HIS A 391 -8.23 18.07 4.96
CA HIS A 391 -9.34 19.03 4.99
C HIS A 391 -10.04 19.09 6.36
N GLU A 392 -10.26 17.94 7.01
CA GLU A 392 -10.81 17.89 8.36
C GLU A 392 -9.86 18.53 9.37
N LEU A 393 -8.55 18.27 9.27
CA LEU A 393 -7.54 18.89 10.12
C LEU A 393 -7.54 20.41 9.98
N ALA A 394 -7.55 20.92 8.75
CA ALA A 394 -7.63 22.37 8.48
C ALA A 394 -8.88 22.98 9.12
N SER A 395 -10.03 22.33 8.95
CA SER A 395 -11.33 22.76 9.50
C SER A 395 -11.34 22.79 11.03
N LEU A 396 -10.80 21.75 11.68
CA LEU A 396 -10.69 21.68 13.14
C LEU A 396 -9.79 22.79 13.71
N HIS A 397 -8.84 23.26 12.91
CA HIS A 397 -7.94 24.37 13.23
C HIS A 397 -8.40 25.72 12.66
N GLN A 398 -9.68 25.82 12.22
CA GLN A 398 -10.29 27.05 11.72
C GLN A 398 -9.53 27.68 10.54
N THR A 399 -8.92 26.83 9.71
CA THR A 399 -8.21 27.22 8.49
C THR A 399 -9.03 26.80 7.28
N GLU A 400 -9.39 27.78 6.45
CA GLU A 400 -9.98 27.51 5.14
C GLU A 400 -8.86 27.33 4.11
N LEU A 401 -8.86 26.20 3.42
CA LEU A 401 -7.85 25.89 2.41
C LEU A 401 -8.11 26.72 1.15
N SER A 402 -7.07 27.41 0.69
CA SER A 402 -7.12 28.30 -0.46
C SER A 402 -6.24 27.77 -1.58
N THR A 403 -6.72 27.90 -2.81
CA THR A 403 -5.99 27.52 -4.02
C THR A 403 -4.68 28.33 -4.15
N GLY A 404 -3.61 27.69 -4.58
CA GLY A 404 -2.31 28.36 -4.77
C GLY A 404 -1.55 28.69 -3.47
N VAL A 405 -2.05 28.25 -2.32
CA VAL A 405 -1.39 28.38 -1.02
C VAL A 405 -0.83 27.02 -0.59
N THR A 406 0.34 27.04 0.06
CA THR A 406 1.02 25.86 0.61
C THR A 406 0.77 25.75 2.12
N TYR A 407 0.44 24.55 2.60
CA TYR A 407 0.20 24.26 4.01
C TYR A 407 1.06 23.07 4.47
N GLY A 408 1.86 23.24 5.53
CA GLY A 408 2.67 22.15 6.11
C GLY A 408 2.19 21.66 7.48
N GLU A 409 1.44 22.48 8.20
CA GLU A 409 0.80 22.18 9.49
C GLU A 409 -0.35 23.16 9.72
N PHE A 410 -1.21 22.85 10.70
CA PHE A 410 -2.26 23.75 11.14
C PHE A 410 -2.11 24.09 12.62
N ASN A 411 -1.85 25.35 12.93
CA ASN A 411 -1.76 25.80 14.32
C ASN A 411 -3.13 26.28 14.82
N ARG A 412 -3.48 25.98 16.07
CA ARG A 412 -4.69 26.55 16.67
C ARG A 412 -4.56 28.06 16.78
N ILE A 413 -5.55 28.78 16.27
CA ILE A 413 -5.73 30.20 16.55
C ILE A 413 -6.10 30.31 18.04
N LYS A 414 -5.27 30.99 18.82
CA LYS A 414 -5.49 31.21 20.26
C LYS A 414 -6.57 32.25 20.53
#